data_AF-A0A2E4QFQ9-F1
#
_entry.id   AF-A0A2E4QFQ9-F1
#
_cell.length_a   1.000
_cell.length_b   1.000
_cell.length_c   1.000
_cell.angle_alpha   90.00
_cell.angle_beta   90.00
_cell.angle_gamma   90.00
#
_symmetry.space_group_name_H-M   'P 1'
#
loop_
_entity.id
_entity.type
_entity.pdbx_description
1 polymer ?
#
loop_
_entity_poly.entity_id
_entity_poly.type
_entity_poly.pdbx_seq_one_letter_code
_entity_poly.pdbx_strand_id
1 'polypeptide(L)'
;METYCVYLEKAINLISSASKHVLLFLLGVVASIVLLSLAQTFITTPAKQLVETNKTKLVWGVQIGSFDHPGGFNYIRSKLDEDGYRLFETPVLIADKTYYRVWIGEFTDQEQALKASQYLSEHYLIYGFVTEILHVD
;
A
#
# COMPACT_ATOMS: atom_id res chain seq x y z
N MET A 1 38.15 50.91 -47.33
CA MET A 1 37.33 49.72 -47.65
C MET A 1 37.55 48.59 -46.62
N GLU A 2 38.75 48.47 -46.03
CA GLU A 2 39.11 47.41 -45.08
C GLU A 2 38.42 47.51 -43.70
N THR A 3 38.15 48.72 -43.19
CA THR A 3 37.56 48.91 -41.86
C THR A 3 36.12 48.36 -41.77
N TYR A 4 35.33 48.47 -42.84
CA TYR A 4 33.95 47.98 -42.87
C TYR A 4 33.85 46.45 -42.80
N CYS A 5 34.82 45.72 -43.38
CA CYS A 5 34.86 44.26 -43.28
C CYS A 5 35.08 43.78 -41.84
N VAL A 6 35.99 44.43 -41.10
CA VAL A 6 36.28 44.06 -39.71
C VAL A 6 35.09 44.28 -38.79
N TYR A 7 34.31 45.35 -38.99
CA TYR A 7 33.08 45.59 -38.22
C TYR A 7 31.98 44.59 -38.55
N LEU A 8 31.83 44.18 -39.82
CA LEU A 8 30.85 43.18 -40.24
C LEU A 8 31.18 41.79 -39.68
N GLU A 9 32.43 41.34 -39.73
CA GLU A 9 32.84 40.06 -39.15
C GLU A 9 32.63 40.03 -37.63
N LYS A 10 32.95 41.13 -36.94
CA LYS A 10 32.74 41.23 -35.49
C LYS A 10 31.25 41.22 -35.13
N ALA A 11 30.40 41.87 -35.92
CA ALA A 11 28.95 41.85 -35.72
C ALA A 11 28.34 40.47 -35.97
N ILE A 12 28.76 39.76 -37.03
CA ILE A 12 28.32 38.39 -37.34
C ILE A 12 28.74 37.42 -36.23
N ASN A 13 29.98 37.53 -35.73
CA ASN A 13 30.47 36.73 -34.62
C ASN A 13 29.73 37.02 -33.31
N LEU A 14 29.35 38.28 -33.05
CA LEU A 14 28.53 38.66 -31.90
C LEU A 14 27.13 38.03 -31.97
N ILE A 15 26.48 38.08 -33.15
CA ILE A 15 25.15 37.51 -33.39
C ILE A 15 25.18 35.99 -33.28
N SER A 16 26.22 35.34 -33.82
CA SER A 16 26.44 33.90 -33.70
C SER A 16 26.71 33.45 -32.26
N SER A 17 27.43 34.27 -31.47
CA SER A 17 27.66 33.99 -30.06
C SER A 17 26.38 34.15 -29.24
N ALA A 18 25.63 35.22 -29.48
CA ALA A 18 24.37 35.48 -28.80
C ALA A 18 23.34 34.37 -29.08
N SER A 19 23.24 33.88 -30.33
CA SER A 19 22.33 32.79 -30.69
C SER A 19 22.69 31.47 -30.02
N LYS A 20 23.98 31.16 -29.83
CA LYS A 20 24.44 29.97 -29.10
C LYS A 20 24.03 30.01 -27.63
N HIS A 21 24.17 31.16 -26.96
CA HIS A 21 23.76 31.29 -25.56
C HIS A 21 22.24 31.19 -25.41
N VAL A 22 21.47 31.76 -26.34
CA VAL A 22 20.00 31.62 -26.35
C VAL A 22 19.59 30.17 -26.58
N LEU A 23 20.24 29.46 -27.51
CA LEU A 23 19.96 28.05 -27.79
C LEU A 23 20.28 27.14 -26.58
N LEU A 24 21.42 27.37 -25.91
CA LEU A 24 21.80 26.63 -24.70
C LEU A 24 20.82 26.89 -23.55
N PHE A 25 20.35 28.13 -23.40
CA PHE A 25 19.34 28.48 -22.41
C PHE A 25 18.01 27.76 -22.68
N LEU A 26 17.54 27.76 -23.93
CA LEU A 26 16.32 27.05 -24.33
C LEU A 26 16.43 25.53 -24.11
N LEU A 27 17.56 24.92 -24.46
CA LEU A 27 17.81 23.50 -24.21
C LEU A 27 17.82 23.18 -22.71
N GLY A 28 18.40 24.04 -21.87
CA GLY A 28 18.38 23.89 -20.42
C GLY A 28 16.97 23.97 -19.81
N VAL A 29 16.12 24.89 -20.32
CA VAL A 29 14.72 25.01 -19.90
C VAL A 29 13.94 23.76 -20.30
N VAL A 30 14.09 23.27 -21.53
CA VAL A 30 13.42 22.05 -22.00
C VAL A 30 13.85 20.82 -21.18
N ALA A 31 15.14 20.65 -20.92
CA ALA A 31 15.64 19.54 -20.09
C ALA A 31 15.09 19.60 -18.66
N SER A 32 14.99 20.80 -18.08
CA SER A 32 14.43 21.00 -16.74
C SER A 32 12.94 20.65 -16.68
N ILE A 33 12.16 21.02 -17.71
CA ILE A 33 10.74 20.68 -17.80
C ILE A 33 10.55 19.15 -17.90
N VAL A 34 11.35 18.46 -18.72
CA VAL A 34 11.29 17.00 -18.86
C VAL A 34 11.64 16.29 -17.55
N LEU A 35 12.68 16.74 -16.84
CA LEU A 35 13.05 16.22 -15.52
C LEU A 35 11.94 16.45 -14.48
N LEU A 36 11.28 17.60 -14.51
CA LEU A 36 10.17 17.92 -13.62
C LEU A 36 8.94 17.04 -13.89
N SER A 37 8.63 16.77 -15.17
CA SER A 37 7.53 15.87 -15.57
C SER A 37 7.78 14.41 -15.17
N LEU A 38 9.03 13.94 -15.24
CA LEU A 38 9.41 12.62 -14.76
C LEU A 38 9.36 12.53 -13.23
N ALA A 39 9.78 13.56 -12.50
CA ALA A 39 9.69 13.58 -11.03
C ALA A 39 8.23 13.51 -10.54
N GLN A 40 7.30 14.15 -11.25
CA GLN A 40 5.88 14.12 -10.89
C GLN A 40 5.22 12.75 -11.08
N THR A 41 5.74 11.88 -11.95
CA THR A 41 5.20 10.52 -12.16
C THR A 41 5.61 9.55 -11.04
N PHE A 42 6.71 9.80 -10.33
CA PHE A 42 7.16 8.96 -9.21
C PHE A 42 6.54 9.33 -7.86
N ILE A 43 6.13 10.58 -7.66
CA ILE A 43 5.66 11.07 -6.35
C ILE A 43 4.14 10.91 -6.18
N THR A 44 3.39 10.70 -7.27
CA THR A 44 1.91 10.56 -7.24
C THR A 44 1.42 9.16 -7.60
N THR A 45 2.21 8.13 -7.30
CA THR A 45 1.62 6.79 -7.15
C THR A 45 1.21 6.65 -5.68
N PRO A 46 -0.01 7.04 -5.26
CA PRO A 46 -0.53 6.52 -4.00
C PRO A 46 -0.49 4.99 -4.13
N ALA A 47 -0.22 4.32 -3.01
CA ALA A 47 -0.26 2.87 -2.85
C ALA A 47 -1.65 2.28 -3.20
N LYS A 48 -2.01 2.34 -4.48
CA LYS A 48 -3.31 2.00 -5.07
C LYS A 48 -3.11 1.06 -6.27
N GLN A 49 -2.01 0.32 -6.27
CA GLN A 49 -1.73 -0.72 -7.27
C GLN A 49 -1.48 -2.10 -6.63
N LEU A 50 -1.91 -2.30 -5.38
CA LEU A 50 -1.94 -3.61 -4.71
C LEU A 50 -3.35 -4.17 -4.49
N VAL A 51 -4.41 -3.49 -4.97
CA VAL A 51 -5.82 -3.89 -4.72
C VAL A 51 -6.61 -3.99 -6.02
N GLU A 52 -5.99 -4.49 -7.09
CA GLU A 52 -6.71 -4.75 -8.33
C GLU A 52 -6.09 -5.97 -9.03
N THR A 53 -6.15 -7.14 -8.36
CA THR A 53 -5.95 -8.46 -9.00
C THR A 53 -6.28 -9.67 -8.12
N ASN A 54 -6.76 -9.49 -6.88
CA ASN A 54 -7.36 -10.59 -6.12
C ASN A 54 -8.81 -10.24 -5.83
N LYS A 55 -9.74 -11.15 -6.13
CA LYS A 55 -11.15 -11.04 -5.70
C LYS A 55 -11.16 -11.16 -4.18
N THR A 56 -10.82 -10.09 -3.46
CA THR A 56 -10.90 -10.05 -2.01
C THR A 56 -12.37 -10.21 -1.63
N LYS A 57 -12.73 -11.42 -1.18
CA LYS A 57 -14.07 -11.72 -0.71
C LYS A 57 -14.16 -11.24 0.73
N LEU A 58 -15.07 -10.31 1.00
CA LEU A 58 -15.45 -9.97 2.37
C LEU A 58 -16.22 -11.15 2.97
N VAL A 59 -15.75 -11.64 4.10
CA VAL A 59 -16.38 -12.70 4.89
C VAL A 59 -16.49 -12.23 6.34
N TRP A 60 -17.29 -12.91 7.14
CA TRP A 60 -17.45 -12.63 8.56
C TRP A 60 -16.52 -13.50 9.40
N GLY A 61 -15.95 -12.96 10.46
CA GLY A 61 -15.10 -13.70 11.38
C GLY A 61 -15.31 -13.23 12.82
N VAL A 62 -14.86 -14.04 13.78
CA VAL A 62 -14.90 -13.71 15.20
C VAL A 62 -13.48 -13.43 15.70
N GLN A 63 -13.18 -12.18 16.04
CA GLN A 63 -11.90 -11.81 16.64
C GLN A 63 -11.91 -12.15 18.14
N ILE A 64 -11.09 -13.10 18.56
CA ILE A 64 -11.06 -13.58 19.95
C ILE A 64 -9.89 -13.04 20.77
N GLY A 65 -8.96 -12.33 20.14
CA GLY A 65 -7.84 -11.71 20.84
C GLY A 65 -6.83 -11.06 19.91
N SER A 66 -5.83 -10.42 20.52
CA SER A 66 -4.71 -9.79 19.84
C SER A 66 -3.48 -9.89 20.73
N PHE A 67 -2.43 -10.53 20.25
CA PHE A 67 -1.22 -10.84 21.01
C PHE A 67 -0.01 -10.13 20.44
N ASP A 68 1.02 -9.90 21.25
CA ASP A 68 2.26 -9.31 20.78
C ASP A 68 3.30 -10.33 20.29
N HIS A 69 2.90 -11.59 20.23
CA HIS A 69 3.68 -12.71 19.71
C HIS A 69 2.73 -13.70 19.01
N PRO A 70 3.21 -14.47 18.02
CA PRO A 70 2.39 -15.46 17.34
C PRO A 70 2.01 -16.62 18.27
N GLY A 71 0.88 -17.26 18.02
CA GLY A 71 0.48 -18.50 18.69
C GLY A 71 -0.19 -18.32 20.06
N GLY A 72 -0.70 -17.14 20.38
CA GLY A 72 -1.35 -16.84 21.68
C GLY A 72 -2.53 -17.74 22.04
N PHE A 73 -3.16 -18.41 21.06
CA PHE A 73 -4.29 -19.33 21.23
C PHE A 73 -4.01 -20.78 20.82
N ASN A 74 -2.74 -21.18 20.67
CA ASN A 74 -2.40 -22.54 20.23
C ASN A 74 -2.89 -23.63 21.18
N TYR A 75 -3.05 -23.34 22.47
CA TYR A 75 -3.47 -24.32 23.48
C TYR A 75 -4.91 -24.83 23.29
N ILE A 76 -5.77 -24.08 22.59
CA ILE A 76 -7.18 -24.47 22.36
C ILE A 76 -7.46 -24.84 20.90
N ARG A 77 -6.47 -24.68 20.01
CA ARG A 77 -6.63 -24.92 18.57
C ARG A 77 -7.19 -26.30 18.27
N SER A 78 -6.66 -27.37 18.87
CA SER A 78 -7.12 -28.74 18.58
C SER A 78 -8.59 -28.94 18.93
N LYS A 79 -9.07 -28.39 20.05
CA LYS A 79 -10.48 -28.50 20.47
C LYS A 79 -11.39 -27.76 19.51
N LEU A 80 -11.00 -26.55 19.11
CA LEU A 80 -11.79 -25.77 18.16
C LEU A 80 -11.78 -26.39 16.77
N ASP A 81 -10.66 -26.95 16.32
CA ASP A 81 -10.57 -27.69 15.05
C ASP A 81 -11.47 -28.95 15.07
N GLU A 82 -11.53 -29.68 16.20
CA GLU A 82 -12.43 -30.82 16.40
C GLU A 82 -13.92 -30.42 16.28
N ASP A 83 -14.27 -29.23 16.76
CA ASP A 83 -15.61 -28.64 16.64
C ASP A 83 -15.87 -27.98 15.27
N GLY A 84 -14.90 -28.01 14.35
CA GLY A 84 -15.01 -27.45 13.00
C GLY A 84 -14.73 -25.94 12.92
N TYR A 85 -14.19 -25.34 13.97
CA TYR A 85 -13.81 -23.92 14.02
C TYR A 85 -12.33 -23.72 13.73
N ARG A 86 -12.04 -23.34 12.48
CA ARG A 86 -10.67 -23.00 12.06
C ARG A 86 -10.18 -21.74 12.76
N LEU A 87 -9.01 -21.83 13.38
CA LEU A 87 -8.32 -20.70 14.02
C LEU A 87 -7.17 -20.19 13.13
N PHE A 88 -7.10 -18.88 12.89
CA PHE A 88 -6.03 -18.26 12.11
C PHE A 88 -5.61 -16.91 12.69
N GLU A 89 -4.42 -16.45 12.28
CA GLU A 89 -3.82 -15.22 12.80
C GLU A 89 -3.52 -14.27 11.64
N THR A 90 -3.79 -12.98 11.84
CA THR A 90 -3.41 -11.92 10.91
C THR A 90 -2.50 -10.92 11.61
N PRO A 91 -1.29 -10.66 11.10
CA PRO A 91 -0.42 -9.64 11.65
C PRO A 91 -0.97 -8.24 11.32
N VAL A 92 -0.93 -7.34 12.31
CA VAL A 92 -1.34 -5.94 12.17
C VAL A 92 -0.30 -5.06 12.85
N LEU A 93 0.17 -4.01 12.15
CA LEU A 93 1.07 -3.02 12.71
C LEU A 93 0.28 -1.94 13.45
N ILE A 94 0.53 -1.77 14.75
CA ILE A 94 -0.10 -0.75 15.60
C ILE A 94 1.00 -0.03 16.37
N ALA A 95 1.16 1.28 16.14
CA ALA A 95 2.16 2.11 16.82
C ALA A 95 3.56 1.48 16.85
N ASP A 96 4.07 1.12 15.68
CA ASP A 96 5.39 0.48 15.45
C ASP A 96 5.59 -0.90 16.11
N LYS A 97 4.52 -1.52 16.62
CA LYS A 97 4.53 -2.88 17.15
C LYS A 97 3.61 -3.78 16.34
N THR A 98 4.07 -4.97 15.98
CA THR A 98 3.23 -5.98 15.34
C THR A 98 2.42 -6.72 16.39
N TYR A 99 1.11 -6.78 16.17
CA TYR A 99 0.18 -7.59 16.92
C TYR A 99 -0.42 -8.67 16.02
N TYR A 100 -0.69 -9.83 16.58
CA TYR A 100 -1.28 -10.99 15.91
C TYR A 100 -2.73 -11.09 16.35
N ARG A 101 -3.66 -10.63 15.50
CA ARG A 101 -5.10 -10.77 15.73
C ARG A 101 -5.49 -12.20 15.46
N VAL A 102 -6.19 -12.80 16.41
CA VAL A 102 -6.64 -14.19 16.35
C VAL A 102 -8.10 -14.22 15.98
N TRP A 103 -8.40 -15.02 14.97
CA TRP A 103 -9.72 -15.14 14.36
C TRP A 103 -10.22 -16.57 14.41
N ILE A 104 -11.54 -16.71 14.52
CA ILE A 104 -12.26 -17.95 14.34
C ILE A 104 -13.14 -17.86 13.10
N GLY A 105 -12.96 -18.84 12.21
CA GLY A 105 -13.82 -19.10 11.07
C GLY A 105 -13.82 -18.02 9.99
N GLU A 106 -14.35 -18.41 8.83
CA GLU A 106 -14.65 -17.52 7.72
C GLU A 106 -16.09 -17.83 7.30
N PHE A 107 -17.02 -17.00 7.76
CA PHE A 107 -18.45 -17.21 7.62
C PHE A 107 -19.00 -16.38 6.47
N THR A 108 -19.99 -16.92 5.75
CA THR A 108 -20.60 -16.24 4.60
C THR A 108 -21.51 -15.09 5.00
N ASP A 109 -22.03 -15.10 6.23
CA ASP A 109 -22.95 -14.10 6.76
C ASP A 109 -22.71 -13.87 8.26
N GLN A 110 -23.20 -12.72 8.73
CA GLN A 110 -23.05 -12.28 10.12
C GLN A 110 -23.75 -13.21 11.12
N GLU A 111 -24.86 -13.84 10.74
CA GLU A 111 -25.64 -14.69 11.65
C GLU A 111 -24.86 -15.95 12.03
N GLN A 112 -24.18 -16.57 11.05
CA GLN A 112 -23.28 -17.69 11.31
C GLN A 112 -22.14 -17.32 12.25
N ALA A 113 -21.50 -16.16 12.03
CA ALA A 113 -20.44 -15.67 12.91
C ALA A 113 -20.95 -15.36 14.32
N LEU A 114 -22.18 -14.85 14.46
CA LEU A 114 -22.79 -14.60 15.76
C LEU A 114 -23.08 -15.91 16.51
N LYS A 115 -23.62 -16.93 15.82
CA LYS A 115 -23.83 -18.27 16.39
C LYS A 115 -22.51 -18.89 16.85
N ALA A 116 -21.46 -18.78 16.03
CA ALA A 116 -20.12 -19.23 16.42
C ALA A 116 -19.63 -18.49 17.68
N SER A 117 -19.78 -17.16 17.72
CA SER A 117 -19.41 -16.36 18.90
C SER A 117 -20.18 -16.77 20.16
N GLN A 118 -21.47 -17.08 20.03
CA GLN A 118 -22.29 -17.58 21.14
C GLN A 118 -21.79 -18.95 21.62
N TYR A 119 -21.58 -19.88 20.69
CA TYR A 119 -21.05 -21.21 20.99
C TYR A 119 -19.71 -21.15 21.75
N LEU A 120 -18.77 -20.32 21.27
CA LEU A 120 -17.47 -20.08 21.90
C LEU A 120 -17.62 -19.54 23.33
N SER A 121 -18.57 -18.64 23.56
CA SER A 121 -18.81 -18.06 24.89
C SER A 121 -19.39 -19.08 25.87
N GLU A 122 -20.29 -19.95 25.40
CA GLU A 122 -20.98 -20.94 26.23
C GLU A 122 -20.09 -22.15 26.58
N HIS A 123 -19.26 -22.61 25.63
CA HIS A 123 -18.50 -23.86 25.77
C HIS A 123 -17.05 -23.65 26.20
N TYR A 124 -16.47 -22.50 25.85
CA TYR A 124 -15.04 -22.23 26.04
C TYR A 124 -14.75 -20.99 26.88
N LEU A 125 -15.78 -20.22 27.27
CA LEU A 125 -15.63 -18.91 27.91
C LEU A 125 -14.77 -17.94 27.08
N ILE A 126 -14.82 -18.10 25.75
CA ILE A 126 -14.13 -17.22 24.80
C ILE A 126 -15.13 -16.18 24.31
N TYR A 127 -14.85 -14.92 24.63
CA TYR A 127 -15.64 -13.78 24.17
C TYR A 127 -14.97 -13.16 22.95
N GLY A 128 -15.68 -13.16 21.83
CA GLY A 128 -15.17 -12.64 20.56
C GLY A 128 -15.99 -11.48 20.02
N PHE A 129 -15.38 -10.70 19.14
CA PHE A 129 -16.02 -9.62 18.41
C PHE A 129 -16.29 -10.04 16.97
N VAL A 130 -17.56 -10.02 16.57
CA VAL A 130 -17.99 -10.36 15.20
C VAL A 130 -17.74 -9.17 14.28
N THR A 131 -16.99 -9.36 13.20
CA THR A 131 -16.72 -8.31 12.21
C THR A 131 -16.37 -8.88 10.84
N GLU A 132 -16.37 -8.03 9.82
CA GLU A 132 -15.95 -8.39 8.47
C GLU A 132 -14.43 -8.47 8.40
N ILE A 133 -13.95 -9.46 7.65
CA ILE A 133 -12.54 -9.68 7.36
C ILE A 133 -12.36 -9.92 5.86
N LEU A 134 -11.17 -9.58 5.37
CA LEU A 134 -10.79 -9.89 4.01
C LEU A 134 -10.34 -11.33 3.94
N HIS A 135 -11.06 -12.16 3.19
CA HIS A 135 -10.58 -13.47 2.81
C HIS A 135 -9.38 -13.31 1.88
N VAL A 136 -8.31 -14.04 2.19
CA VAL A 136 -7.11 -14.12 1.35
C VAL A 136 -6.98 -15.58 0.95
N ASP A 137 -7.25 -15.86 -0.33
CA ASP A 137 -7.10 -17.19 -0.96
C ASP A 137 -5.64 -17.70 -0.87
#